data_AF-A0A537RD97-F1
#
_entry.id   AF-A0A537RD97-F1
#
_cell.length_a   1.000
_cell.length_b   1.000
_cell.length_c   1.000
_cell.angle_alpha   90.00
_cell.angle_beta   90.00
_cell.angle_gamma   90.00
#
_symmetry.space_group_name_H-M   'P 1'
#
loop_
_entity.id
_entity.type
_entity.pdbx_description
1 polymer ?
#
loop_
_entity_poly.entity_id
_entity_poly.type
_entity_poly.pdbx_seq_one_letter_code
_entity_poly.pdbx_strand_id
1 'polypeptide(L)'
;DPGDYFATRMGRKPVVLVRDAEGTVRVIHNQCAHRGALVVATDQGNAGEFTCCYHGWTYHLDGRIKAVPLNHGYPQGFDASDPKIAMLPVPRTKS
;
A
#
# COMPACT_ATOMS: atom_id res chain seq x y z
N ASP A 1 7.87 6.50 -15.22
CA ASP A 1 6.51 7.04 -15.44
C ASP A 1 5.64 6.91 -14.19
N PRO A 2 4.48 7.61 -14.13
CA PRO A 2 3.50 7.37 -13.06
C PRO A 2 3.14 5.88 -12.96
N GLY A 3 3.06 5.37 -11.74
CA GLY A 3 2.87 3.95 -11.45
C GLY A 3 4.15 3.12 -11.38
N ASP A 4 5.30 3.64 -11.83
CA ASP A 4 6.57 2.94 -11.67
C ASP A 4 6.89 2.75 -10.20
N TYR A 5 7.25 1.53 -9.84
CA TYR A 5 7.62 1.18 -8.48
C TYR A 5 8.87 0.32 -8.42
N PHE A 6 9.51 0.38 -7.25
CA PHE A 6 10.60 -0.49 -6.83
C PHE A 6 10.33 -0.97 -5.40
N ALA A 7 10.22 -2.29 -5.22
CA ALA A 7 10.00 -2.94 -3.94
C ALA A 7 11.36 -3.37 -3.34
N THR A 8 11.59 -3.03 -2.08
CA THR A 8 12.83 -3.33 -1.38
C THR A 8 12.62 -3.38 0.14
N ARG A 9 13.67 -3.21 0.95
CA ARG A 9 13.59 -3.22 2.40
C ARG A 9 14.34 -2.03 3.01
N MET A 10 13.79 -1.49 4.10
CA MET A 10 14.51 -0.65 5.05
C MET A 10 14.79 -1.46 6.32
N GLY A 11 16.04 -1.88 6.48
CA GLY A 11 16.40 -2.88 7.49
C GLY A 11 15.57 -4.16 7.31
N ARG A 12 14.77 -4.51 8.33
CA ARG A 12 13.89 -5.69 8.27
C ARG A 12 12.49 -5.39 7.74
N LYS A 13 12.13 -4.14 7.42
CA LYS A 13 10.78 -3.75 7.00
C LYS A 13 10.69 -3.70 5.46
N PRO A 14 9.80 -4.46 4.82
CA PRO A 14 9.58 -4.34 3.38
C PRO A 14 8.91 -2.99 3.06
N VAL A 15 9.34 -2.36 1.98
CA VAL A 15 8.86 -1.06 1.51
C VAL A 15 8.68 -1.08 0.01
N VAL A 16 7.80 -0.22 -0.50
CA VAL A 16 7.70 0.05 -1.93
C VAL A 16 7.88 1.55 -2.14
N LEU A 17 8.82 1.89 -3.03
CA LEU A 17 8.97 3.22 -3.58
C LEU A 17 8.13 3.27 -4.85
N VAL A 18 7.28 4.29 -4.98
CA VAL A 18 6.39 4.40 -6.15
C VAL A 18 6.21 5.85 -6.54
N ARG A 19 6.15 6.11 -7.85
CA ARG A 19 5.74 7.41 -8.40
C ARG A 19 4.23 7.43 -8.56
N ASP A 20 3.53 8.33 -7.87
CA ASP A 20 2.08 8.45 -8.01
C ASP A 20 1.66 9.13 -9.32
N ALA A 21 0.33 9.26 -9.52
CA ALA A 21 -0.25 9.86 -10.72
C ALA A 21 0.16 11.34 -10.89
N GLU A 22 0.41 12.03 -9.78
CA GLU A 22 0.86 13.43 -9.73
C GLU A 22 2.39 13.55 -9.89
N GLY A 23 3.11 12.45 -10.08
CA GLY A 23 4.56 12.41 -10.26
C GLY A 23 5.37 12.45 -8.96
N THR A 24 4.70 12.48 -7.81
CA THR A 24 5.32 12.50 -6.47
C THR A 24 5.84 11.12 -6.11
N VAL A 25 7.08 11.07 -5.61
CA VAL A 25 7.67 9.82 -5.10
C VAL A 25 7.20 9.58 -3.68
N ARG A 26 6.61 8.41 -3.46
CA ARG A 26 6.14 7.92 -2.17
C ARG A 26 6.96 6.73 -1.74
N VAL A 27 7.10 6.56 -0.43
CA VAL A 27 7.66 5.35 0.18
C VAL A 27 6.71 4.87 1.25
N ILE A 28 6.17 3.67 1.07
CA ILE A 28 5.18 3.08 1.97
C ILE A 28 5.65 1.69 2.43
N HIS A 29 5.22 1.28 3.61
CA HIS A 29 5.45 -0.07 4.10
C HIS A 29 4.69 -1.06 3.20
N ASN A 30 5.42 -2.02 2.61
CA ASN A 30 4.85 -3.05 1.75
C ASN A 30 4.23 -4.16 2.62
N GLN A 31 3.17 -3.80 3.33
CA GLN A 31 2.51 -4.65 4.32
C GLN A 31 1.01 -4.37 4.33
N CYS A 32 0.22 -5.39 4.02
CA CYS A 32 -1.24 -5.33 4.01
C CYS A 32 -1.77 -5.05 5.44
N ALA A 33 -2.65 -4.08 5.59
CA ALA A 33 -3.20 -3.71 6.89
C ALA A 33 -4.11 -4.79 7.51
N HIS A 34 -4.68 -5.68 6.68
CA HIS A 34 -5.55 -6.75 7.17
C HIS A 34 -4.81 -7.77 8.03
N ARG A 35 -3.78 -8.43 7.48
CA ARG A 35 -3.04 -9.53 8.15
C ARG A 35 -1.53 -9.47 7.96
N GLY A 36 -1.00 -8.34 7.51
CA GLY A 36 0.44 -8.12 7.40
C GLY A 36 1.14 -8.81 6.23
N ALA A 37 0.40 -9.37 5.27
CA ALA A 37 0.96 -9.99 4.07
C ALA A 37 1.73 -8.98 3.20
N LEU A 38 2.74 -9.47 2.46
CA LEU A 38 3.43 -8.70 1.43
C LEU A 38 2.45 -8.41 0.28
N VAL A 39 2.34 -7.14 -0.15
CA VAL A 39 1.35 -6.74 -1.18
C VAL A 39 2.00 -6.76 -2.56
N VAL A 40 3.18 -6.16 -2.69
CA VAL A 40 3.95 -6.10 -3.93
C VAL A 40 5.06 -7.15 -3.87
N ALA A 41 4.93 -8.22 -4.65
CA ALA A 41 5.85 -9.36 -4.60
C ALA A 41 7.00 -9.28 -5.62
N THR A 42 6.86 -8.46 -6.65
CA THR A 42 7.84 -8.23 -7.71
C THR A 42 8.75 -7.06 -7.34
N ASP A 43 10.05 -7.19 -7.66
CA ASP A 43 11.05 -6.18 -7.28
C ASP A 43 10.83 -4.82 -7.96
N GLN A 44 10.29 -4.81 -9.18
CA GLN A 44 10.00 -3.60 -9.93
C GLN A 44 8.89 -3.82 -10.94
N GLY A 45 8.28 -2.72 -11.39
CA GLY A 45 7.27 -2.73 -12.45
C GLY A 45 6.54 -1.41 -12.54
N ASN A 46 5.39 -1.44 -13.21
CA ASN A 46 4.45 -0.32 -13.29
C ASN A 46 3.06 -0.82 -12.86
N ALA A 47 2.36 -0.08 -12.00
CA ALA A 47 1.03 -0.41 -11.55
C ALA A 47 0.20 0.85 -11.27
N GLY A 48 -1.11 0.79 -11.52
CA GLY A 48 -2.06 1.86 -11.13
C GLY A 48 -2.59 1.72 -9.70
N GLU A 49 -2.46 0.52 -9.11
CA GLU A 49 -2.90 0.17 -7.76
C GLU A 49 -2.17 -1.08 -7.27
N PHE A 50 -2.24 -1.35 -5.96
CA PHE A 50 -1.67 -2.55 -5.37
C PHE A 50 -2.76 -3.43 -4.78
N THR A 51 -2.84 -4.69 -5.21
CA THR A 51 -3.85 -5.64 -4.70
C THR A 51 -3.17 -6.77 -3.94
N CYS A 52 -3.54 -6.96 -2.68
CA CYS A 52 -2.99 -8.00 -1.84
C CYS A 52 -3.52 -9.37 -2.27
N CYS A 53 -2.61 -10.30 -2.60
CA CYS A 53 -2.94 -11.66 -3.02
C CYS A 53 -3.68 -12.50 -1.96
N TYR A 54 -3.65 -12.10 -0.68
CA TYR A 54 -4.24 -12.90 0.38
C TYR A 54 -5.78 -12.80 0.41
N HIS A 55 -6.33 -11.59 0.46
CA HIS A 55 -7.78 -11.37 0.58
C HIS A 55 -8.30 -10.28 -0.37
N GLY A 56 -7.49 -9.84 -1.33
CA GLY A 56 -7.91 -8.87 -2.34
C GLY A 56 -8.11 -7.44 -1.83
N TRP A 57 -7.54 -7.07 -0.68
CA TRP A 57 -7.50 -5.66 -0.28
C TRP A 57 -6.67 -4.88 -1.30
N THR A 58 -7.26 -3.85 -1.88
CA THR A 58 -6.66 -3.02 -2.93
C THR A 58 -6.34 -1.65 -2.38
N TYR A 59 -5.16 -1.14 -2.72
CA TYR A 59 -4.62 0.13 -2.24
C TYR A 59 -4.29 1.05 -3.41
N HIS A 60 -4.48 2.35 -3.20
CA HIS A 60 -3.89 3.39 -4.03
C HIS A 60 -2.37 3.38 -3.93
N LEU A 61 -1.68 4.06 -4.86
CA LEU A 61 -0.21 4.16 -4.86
C LEU A 61 0.35 4.89 -3.62
N ASP A 62 -0.48 5.62 -2.88
CA ASP A 62 -0.13 6.22 -1.61
C ASP A 62 -0.41 5.34 -0.38
N GLY A 63 -0.90 4.13 -0.60
CA GLY A 63 -1.17 3.14 0.42
C GLY A 63 -2.56 3.24 1.06
N ARG A 64 -3.37 4.26 0.76
CA ARG A 64 -4.77 4.31 1.22
C ARG A 64 -5.56 3.16 0.61
N ILE A 65 -6.51 2.60 1.37
CA ILE A 65 -7.41 1.57 0.84
C ILE A 65 -8.26 2.18 -0.28
N LYS A 66 -8.27 1.49 -1.42
CA LYS A 66 -9.17 1.76 -2.54
C LYS A 66 -10.42 0.88 -2.47
N ALA A 67 -10.25 -0.41 -2.16
CA ALA A 67 -11.33 -1.36 -2.09
C ALA A 67 -11.06 -2.51 -1.12
N VAL A 68 -12.12 -2.98 -0.47
CA VAL A 68 -12.11 -4.16 0.39
C VAL A 68 -13.19 -5.12 -0.12
N PRO A 69 -12.85 -6.37 -0.48
CA PRO A 69 -13.84 -7.37 -0.85
C PRO A 69 -14.82 -7.65 0.28
N LEU A 70 -16.09 -7.88 -0.06
CA LEU A 70 -17.18 -8.16 0.89
C LEU A 70 -17.25 -7.13 2.03
N ASN A 71 -17.13 -5.83 1.70
CA ASN A 71 -17.15 -4.74 2.70
C ASN A 71 -18.35 -4.81 3.67
N HIS A 72 -19.53 -5.23 3.17
CA HIS A 72 -20.74 -5.43 3.98
C HIS A 72 -20.64 -6.55 5.03
N GLY A 73 -19.60 -7.40 4.96
CA GLY A 73 -19.33 -8.47 5.91
C GLY A 73 -18.49 -8.03 7.12
N TYR A 74 -18.00 -6.79 7.13
CA TYR A 74 -17.26 -6.23 8.26
C TYR A 74 -18.23 -5.72 9.36
N PRO A 75 -17.76 -5.67 10.63
CA PRO A 75 -18.58 -5.18 11.74
C PRO A 75 -19.08 -3.74 11.53
N GLN A 76 -20.18 -3.41 12.18
CA GLN A 76 -20.67 -2.03 12.25
C GLN A 76 -19.57 -1.12 12.83
N GLY A 77 -19.23 -0.05 12.11
CA GLY A 77 -18.15 0.87 12.48
C GLY A 77 -16.81 0.60 11.79
N PHE A 78 -16.70 -0.44 10.96
CA PHE A 78 -15.57 -0.55 10.04
C PHE A 78 -15.60 0.58 9.01
N ASP A 79 -14.54 1.37 8.97
CA ASP A 79 -14.33 2.44 8.01
C ASP A 79 -13.09 2.16 7.19
N ALA A 80 -13.29 1.74 5.93
CA ALA A 80 -12.22 1.48 4.97
C ALA A 80 -11.36 2.72 4.68
N SER A 81 -11.85 3.93 4.99
CA SER A 81 -11.10 5.17 4.77
C SER A 81 -10.21 5.57 5.96
N ASP A 82 -10.26 4.84 7.10
CA ASP A 82 -9.42 5.14 8.25
C ASP A 82 -7.92 5.03 7.88
N PRO A 83 -7.13 6.11 8.00
CA PRO A 83 -5.71 6.09 7.65
C PRO A 83 -4.89 5.09 8.48
N LYS A 84 -5.40 4.63 9.64
CA LYS A 84 -4.74 3.62 10.47
C LYS A 84 -4.77 2.23 9.86
N ILE A 85 -5.61 1.98 8.86
CA ILE A 85 -5.71 0.69 8.15
C ILE A 85 -5.17 0.77 6.70
N ALA A 86 -4.30 1.75 6.42
CA ALA A 86 -3.59 1.88 5.15
C ALA A 86 -2.27 1.06 5.12
N MET A 87 -1.68 0.89 3.93
CA MET A 87 -0.24 0.66 3.82
C MET A 87 0.48 1.95 4.23
N LEU A 88 1.04 1.95 5.45
CA LEU A 88 1.48 3.18 6.09
C LEU A 88 2.66 3.83 5.37
N PRO A 89 2.68 5.17 5.22
CA PRO A 89 3.84 5.88 4.68
C PRO A 89 5.02 5.77 5.65
N VAL A 90 6.22 5.68 5.08
CA VAL A 90 7.45 5.66 5.86
C VAL A 90 7.76 7.08 6.34
N PRO A 91 8.07 7.30 7.64
CA PRO A 91 8.40 8.63 8.15
C PRO A 91 9.60 9.26 7.43
N ARG A 92 9.46 10.52 7.06
CA ARG A 92 10.54 11.30 6.44
C ARG A 92 11.34 12.03 7.52
N THR A 93 12.63 11.75 7.63
CA THR A 93 13.52 12.51 8.53
C THR A 93 13.83 13.87 7.90
N LYS A 94 13.93 14.91 8.73
CA LYS A 94 14.42 16.21 8.28
C LYS A 94 15.90 16.06 7.92
N SER A 95 16.27 16.53 6.74
CA SER A 95 17.66 16.75 6.33
C SER A 95 18.23 17.98 6.99
#